data_AF-A0A2U1T9W5-F1
#
_entry.id   AF-A0A2U1T9W5-F1
#
_cell.length_a   1.000
_cell.length_b   1.000
_cell.length_c   1.000
_cell.angle_alpha   90.00
_cell.angle_beta   90.00
_cell.angle_gamma   90.00
#
_symmetry.space_group_name_H-M   'P 1'
#
loop_
_entity.id
_entity.type
_entity.pdbx_description
1 polymer ?
#
loop_
_entity_poly.entity_id
_entity_poly.type
_entity_poly.pdbx_seq_one_letter_code
_entity_poly.pdbx_strand_id
1 'polypeptide(L)'
;MSDKKDSPAEARTAHQWLKSVSEKLDNDPALIQELTGDLLDLTRDVAHGPSRPAAPLTAFLVGYAAGRNTSDAAGVRAEIAKVNEHLDDWSQES
;
A
#
# COMPACT_ATOMS: atom_id res chain seq x y z
N MET A 1 8.19 2.65 27.37
CA MET A 1 8.15 3.85 26.51
C MET A 1 8.09 3.41 25.06
N SER A 2 6.89 3.32 24.47
CA SER A 2 6.65 3.44 23.01
C SER A 2 5.17 3.16 22.73
N ASP A 3 4.28 4.10 23.09
CA ASP A 3 2.87 4.15 22.65
C ASP A 3 2.65 5.34 21.72
N LYS A 4 3.58 5.53 20.78
CA LYS A 4 3.60 6.72 19.90
C LYS A 4 3.54 6.36 18.41
N LYS A 5 3.32 5.09 18.05
CA LYS A 5 3.41 4.66 16.65
C LYS A 5 2.17 4.93 15.81
N ASP A 6 1.00 5.14 16.42
CA ASP A 6 -0.27 5.29 15.69
C ASP A 6 -1.20 6.32 16.35
N SER A 7 -0.80 7.58 16.46
CA SER A 7 -1.70 8.59 17.04
C SER A 7 -2.84 8.94 16.06
N PRO A 8 -4.09 9.16 16.54
CA PRO A 8 -5.20 9.61 15.71
C PRO A 8 -4.95 10.96 14.99
N ALA A 9 -3.95 11.71 15.43
CA ALA A 9 -3.49 12.93 14.79
C ALA A 9 -2.60 12.64 13.57
N GLU A 10 -1.64 11.72 13.68
CA GLU A 10 -0.75 11.33 12.57
C GLU A 10 -1.53 10.67 11.44
N ALA A 11 -2.47 9.76 11.74
CA ALA A 11 -3.35 9.16 10.74
C ALA A 11 -4.16 10.22 9.97
N ARG A 12 -4.60 11.27 10.67
CA ARG A 12 -5.33 12.40 10.06
C ARG A 12 -4.44 13.24 9.15
N THR A 13 -3.20 13.51 9.57
CA THR A 13 -2.21 14.19 8.75
C THR A 13 -1.88 13.40 7.49
N ALA A 14 -1.72 12.07 7.61
CA ALA A 14 -1.48 11.19 6.47
C ALA A 14 -2.67 11.20 5.48
N HIS A 15 -3.91 11.08 5.97
CA HIS A 15 -5.10 11.16 5.11
C HIS A 15 -5.22 12.51 4.38
N GLN A 16 -4.96 13.62 5.06
CA GLN A 16 -4.99 14.96 4.45
C GLN A 16 -3.91 15.10 3.38
N TRP A 17 -2.70 14.62 3.66
CA TRP A 17 -1.60 14.62 2.70
C TRP A 17 -1.95 13.77 1.46
N LEU A 18 -2.41 12.54 1.64
CA LEU A 18 -2.78 11.64 0.55
C LEU A 18 -3.91 12.22 -0.31
N LYS A 19 -4.92 12.84 0.31
CA LYS A 19 -5.97 13.55 -0.41
C LYS A 19 -5.39 14.67 -1.29
N SER A 20 -4.56 15.54 -0.71
CA SER A 20 -3.97 16.67 -1.43
C SER A 20 -3.07 16.23 -2.60
N VAL A 21 -2.28 15.18 -2.40
CA VAL A 21 -1.43 14.61 -3.47
C VAL A 21 -2.27 13.94 -4.55
N SER A 22 -3.37 13.27 -4.18
CA SER A 22 -4.29 12.66 -5.16
C SER A 22 -4.91 13.72 -6.06
N GLU A 23 -5.44 14.81 -5.48
CA GLU A 23 -5.98 15.94 -6.23
C GLU A 23 -4.91 16.59 -7.13
N LYS A 24 -3.66 16.71 -6.64
CA LYS A 24 -2.55 17.29 -7.41
C LYS A 24 -2.14 16.44 -8.62
N LEU A 25 -2.36 15.13 -8.56
CA LEU A 25 -2.02 14.16 -9.60
C LEU A 25 -3.24 13.73 -10.42
N ASP A 26 -4.38 14.42 -10.28
CA ASP A 26 -5.63 14.11 -10.97
C ASP A 26 -6.16 12.68 -10.72
N ASN A 27 -5.88 12.13 -9.53
CA ASN A 27 -6.40 10.83 -9.07
C ASN A 27 -7.67 11.02 -8.22
N ASP A 28 -8.58 10.04 -8.25
CA ASP A 28 -9.72 10.01 -7.34
C ASP A 28 -9.28 9.79 -5.87
N PRO A 29 -9.44 10.78 -4.97
CA PRO A 29 -9.04 10.63 -3.58
C PRO A 29 -9.84 9.55 -2.82
N ALA A 30 -11.08 9.26 -3.26
CA ALA A 30 -11.91 8.24 -2.61
C ALA A 30 -11.33 6.84 -2.86
N LEU A 31 -10.87 6.56 -4.08
CA LEU A 31 -10.18 5.32 -4.43
C LEU A 31 -8.91 5.13 -3.61
N ILE A 32 -8.08 6.17 -3.48
CA ILE A 32 -6.85 6.12 -2.68
C ILE A 32 -7.16 5.88 -1.20
N GLN A 33 -8.19 6.54 -0.68
CA GLN A 33 -8.64 6.33 0.70
C GLN A 33 -9.13 4.89 0.93
N GLU A 34 -9.86 4.32 -0.02
CA GLU A 34 -10.36 2.94 0.05
C GLU A 34 -9.22 1.91 0.08
N LEU A 35 -8.13 2.15 -0.65
CA LEU A 35 -7.00 1.24 -0.80
C LEU A 35 -5.86 1.47 0.22
N THR A 36 -5.95 2.54 1.04
CA THR A 36 -4.86 2.91 1.95
C THR A 36 -4.54 1.79 2.94
N GLY A 37 -5.55 1.12 3.50
CA GLY A 37 -5.35 0.00 4.42
C GLY A 37 -4.61 -1.16 3.76
N ASP A 38 -5.12 -1.61 2.60
CA ASP A 38 -4.55 -2.73 1.83
C ASP A 38 -3.07 -2.51 1.49
N LEU A 39 -2.71 -1.29 1.07
CA LEU A 39 -1.33 -0.92 0.75
C LEU A 39 -0.43 -0.80 2.00
N LEU A 40 -0.97 -0.32 3.13
CA LEU A 40 -0.21 -0.25 4.39
C LEU A 40 0.05 -1.66 4.97
N ASP A 41 -0.90 -2.57 4.83
CA ASP A 41 -0.70 -3.96 5.25
C ASP A 41 0.32 -4.66 4.35
N LEU A 42 0.22 -4.52 3.02
CA LEU A 42 1.24 -5.02 2.09
C LEU A 42 2.64 -4.50 2.41
N THR A 43 2.79 -3.18 2.63
CA THR A 43 4.10 -2.60 2.94
C THR A 43 4.64 -3.08 4.29
N ARG A 44 3.76 -3.30 5.28
CA ARG A 44 4.13 -3.91 6.57
C ARG A 44 4.68 -5.31 6.37
N ASP A 45 3.99 -6.14 5.59
CA ASP A 45 4.37 -7.55 5.41
C ASP A 45 5.70 -7.67 4.66
N VAL A 46 5.89 -6.91 3.57
CA VAL A 46 7.19 -6.86 2.86
C VAL A 46 8.31 -6.37 3.76
N ALA A 47 8.05 -5.38 4.62
CA ALA A 47 9.05 -4.82 5.51
C ALA A 47 9.48 -5.78 6.63
N HIS A 48 8.58 -6.67 7.07
CA HIS A 48 8.88 -7.69 8.08
C HIS A 48 9.40 -8.99 7.46
N GLY A 49 9.07 -9.27 6.21
CA GLY A 49 9.56 -10.41 5.45
C GLY A 49 10.84 -10.08 4.66
N PRO A 50 10.81 -10.12 3.31
CA PRO A 50 12.02 -10.14 2.47
C PRO A 50 13.02 -9.01 2.75
N SER A 51 12.58 -7.75 2.80
CA SER A 51 13.43 -6.63 3.23
C SER A 51 12.65 -5.33 3.43
N ARG A 52 13.08 -4.54 4.42
CA ARG A 52 12.55 -3.19 4.67
C ARG A 52 12.71 -2.23 3.48
N PRO A 53 13.83 -2.19 2.72
CA PRO A 53 13.94 -1.35 1.54
C PRO A 53 13.00 -1.74 0.39
N ALA A 54 12.58 -3.01 0.32
CA ALA A 54 11.67 -3.47 -0.74
C ALA A 54 10.24 -2.97 -0.55
N ALA A 55 9.78 -2.71 0.68
CA ALA A 55 8.40 -2.30 0.96
C ALA A 55 7.87 -1.14 0.10
N PRO A 56 8.53 0.04 0.04
CA PRO A 56 8.05 1.12 -0.83
C PRO A 56 8.15 0.79 -2.32
N LEU A 57 9.13 -0.03 -2.74
CA LEU A 57 9.30 -0.43 -4.14
C LEU A 57 8.20 -1.42 -4.57
N THR A 58 7.80 -2.32 -3.69
CA THR A 58 6.69 -3.25 -3.93
C THR A 58 5.35 -2.51 -4.06
N ALA A 59 5.08 -1.54 -3.18
CA ALA A 59 3.87 -0.70 -3.32
C ALA A 59 3.84 0.08 -4.64
N PHE A 60 5.00 0.62 -5.08
CA PHE A 60 5.12 1.25 -6.39
C PHE A 60 4.84 0.27 -7.54
N LEU A 61 5.38 -0.96 -7.48
CA LEU A 61 5.16 -1.98 -8.52
C LEU A 61 3.70 -2.41 -8.61
N VAL A 62 3.00 -2.55 -7.48
CA VAL A 62 1.54 -2.80 -7.47
C VAL A 62 0.81 -1.65 -8.15
N GLY A 63 1.09 -0.40 -7.78
CA GLY A 63 0.48 0.77 -8.42
C GLY A 63 0.77 0.84 -9.93
N TYR A 64 2.01 0.53 -10.33
CA TYR A 64 2.44 0.50 -11.72
C TYR A 64 1.78 -0.63 -12.52
N ALA A 65 1.53 -1.79 -11.92
CA ALA A 65 0.78 -2.88 -12.54
C ALA A 65 -0.72 -2.53 -12.65
N ALA A 66 -1.31 -2.01 -11.58
CA ALA A 66 -2.70 -1.57 -11.56
C ALA A 66 -2.97 -0.53 -12.66
N GLY A 67 -2.13 0.50 -12.79
CA GLY A 67 -2.27 1.54 -13.83
C GLY A 67 -2.20 1.02 -15.27
N ARG A 68 -1.73 -0.20 -15.50
CA ARG A 68 -1.74 -0.86 -16.83
C ARG A 68 -2.98 -1.74 -17.06
N ASN A 69 -3.62 -2.23 -15.99
CA ASN A 69 -4.57 -3.34 -16.05
C ASN A 69 -5.98 -2.99 -15.54
N THR A 70 -6.13 -1.96 -14.70
CA THR A 70 -7.40 -1.59 -14.07
C THR A 70 -7.46 -0.09 -13.71
N SER A 71 -8.67 0.39 -13.40
CA SER A 71 -8.94 1.71 -12.86
C SER A 71 -9.79 1.68 -11.59
N ASP A 72 -10.05 0.49 -11.01
CA ASP A 72 -10.91 0.32 -9.84
C ASP A 72 -10.22 -0.39 -8.67
N ALA A 73 -10.80 -0.27 -7.48
CA ALA A 73 -10.23 -0.84 -6.26
C ALA A 73 -10.12 -2.37 -6.31
N ALA A 74 -11.08 -3.04 -6.96
CA ALA A 74 -11.08 -4.49 -7.11
C ALA A 74 -9.87 -4.97 -7.90
N GLY A 75 -9.52 -4.31 -9.01
CA GLY A 75 -8.34 -4.63 -9.79
C GLY A 75 -7.04 -4.35 -9.04
N VAL A 76 -6.95 -3.26 -8.26
CA VAL A 76 -5.76 -3.01 -7.42
C VAL A 76 -5.60 -4.12 -6.39
N ARG A 77 -6.68 -4.53 -5.71
CA ARG A 77 -6.65 -5.64 -4.74
C ARG A 77 -6.25 -6.96 -5.38
N ALA A 78 -6.61 -7.20 -6.64
CA ALA A 78 -6.13 -8.38 -7.37
C ALA A 78 -4.61 -8.35 -7.60
N GLU A 79 -4.02 -7.19 -7.88
CA GLU A 79 -2.55 -7.07 -7.96
C GLU A 79 -1.87 -7.21 -6.59
N ILE A 80 -2.48 -6.68 -5.53
CA ILE A 80 -2.01 -6.89 -4.14
C ILE A 80 -2.03 -8.38 -3.79
N ALA A 81 -3.12 -9.09 -4.14
CA ALA A 81 -3.27 -10.53 -3.86
C ALA A 81 -2.15 -11.36 -4.50
N LYS A 82 -1.81 -11.10 -5.77
CA LYS A 82 -0.69 -11.79 -6.44
C LYS A 82 0.65 -11.58 -5.72
N VAL A 83 0.87 -10.38 -5.18
CA VAL A 83 2.11 -10.09 -4.43
C VAL A 83 2.09 -10.79 -3.08
N ASN A 84 0.95 -10.82 -2.39
CA ASN A 84 0.82 -11.55 -1.13
C ASN A 84 1.03 -13.06 -1.31
N GLU A 85 0.46 -13.65 -2.36
CA GLU A 85 0.73 -15.05 -2.73
C GLU A 85 2.24 -15.31 -2.91
N HIS A 86 2.94 -14.39 -3.59
CA HIS A 86 4.39 -14.49 -3.75
C HIS A 86 5.17 -14.32 -2.43
N LEU A 87 4.70 -13.48 -1.51
CA LEU A 87 5.31 -13.31 -0.18
C LEU A 87 5.14 -14.56 0.69
N ASP A 88 4.00 -15.23 0.59
CA ASP A 88 3.74 -16.48 1.29
C ASP A 88 4.73 -17.56 0.81
N ASP A 89 4.88 -17.73 -0.50
CA ASP A 89 5.85 -18.66 -1.10
C ASP A 89 7.29 -18.34 -0.65
N TRP A 90 7.68 -17.06 -0.70
CA TRP A 90 9.00 -16.60 -0.26
C TRP A 90 9.29 -16.96 1.20
N SER A 91 8.28 -16.86 2.06
CA SER A 91 8.40 -17.13 3.49
C SER A 91 8.49 -18.63 3.81
N GLN A 92 8.08 -19.52 2.90
CA GLN A 92 8.25 -20.97 3.04
C GLN A 92 9.63 -21.45 2.58
N GLU A 93 10.29 -20.71 1.68
CA GLU A 93 11.60 -21.06 1.11
C GLU A 93 12.79 -20.51 1.90
N SER A 94 12.57 -19.51 2.76
CA SER A 94 13.60 -18.77 3.52
C SER A 94 13.72 -19.22 4.97
#